data_AF-A0A2V6QZR0-F1
#
_entry.id   AF-A0A2V6QZR0-F1
#
_cell.length_a   1.000
_cell.length_b   1.000
_cell.length_c   1.000
_cell.angle_alpha   90.00
_cell.angle_beta   90.00
_cell.angle_gamma   90.00
#
_symmetry.space_group_name_H-M   'P 1'
#
loop_
_entity.id
_entity.type
_entity.pdbx_description
1 polymer ?
#
loop_
_entity_poly.entity_id
_entity_poly.type
_entity_poly.pdbx_seq_one_letter_code
_entity_poly.pdbx_strand_id
1 'polypeptide(L)'
;MYRAVALSVGRAGLPPADSAALRAHLARLRLESDGVRVWIDGEEVTSRIRTPEVSELTSRLTTLRPVRDAVTPLQRQLAAPGGVVLEGRDTGTVVCPDADIKFYVEAALDARARRRHAELGERGTATSLDAVRKEIERRDEQDMGRALAPLCKPVDAIVLDTTDLDVDQVVERMLEAVERRRCSTRS
;
A
#
# COMPACT_ATOMS: atom_id res chain seq x y z
N MET A 1 -6.85 -2.59 1.39
CA MET A 1 -7.29 -3.94 1.84
C MET A 1 -6.45 -4.53 2.97
N TYR A 2 -5.12 -4.63 2.85
CA TYR A 2 -4.29 -5.19 3.94
C TYR A 2 -4.49 -4.52 5.32
N ARG A 3 -4.70 -3.20 5.35
CA ARG A 3 -5.01 -2.47 6.60
C ARG A 3 -6.36 -2.88 7.22
N ALA A 4 -7.33 -3.28 6.40
CA ALA A 4 -8.60 -3.82 6.89
C ALA A 4 -8.42 -5.22 7.50
N VAL A 5 -7.59 -6.07 6.90
CA VAL A 5 -7.16 -7.34 7.52
C VAL A 5 -6.50 -7.08 8.86
N ALA A 6 -5.55 -6.14 8.92
CA ALA A 6 -4.85 -5.81 10.16
C ALA A 6 -5.81 -5.32 11.24
N LEU A 7 -6.74 -4.42 10.92
CA LEU A 7 -7.78 -4.00 11.86
C LEU A 7 -8.62 -5.17 12.37
N SER A 8 -9.05 -6.06 11.47
CA SER A 8 -9.86 -7.24 11.83
C SER A 8 -9.10 -8.22 12.74
N VAL A 9 -7.85 -8.53 12.39
CA VAL A 9 -6.95 -9.40 13.18
C VAL A 9 -6.67 -8.78 14.56
N GLY A 10 -6.45 -7.46 14.61
CA GLY A 10 -6.25 -6.73 15.86
C GLY A 10 -7.47 -6.76 16.77
N ARG A 11 -8.68 -6.57 16.22
CA ARG A 11 -9.95 -6.70 16.97
C ARG A 11 -10.17 -8.10 17.52
N ALA A 12 -9.72 -9.13 16.79
CA ALA A 12 -9.79 -10.52 17.24
C ALA A 12 -8.72 -10.89 18.28
N GLY A 13 -7.80 -9.99 18.62
CA GLY A 13 -6.70 -10.25 19.56
C GLY A 13 -5.71 -11.31 19.08
N LEU A 14 -5.64 -11.54 17.76
CA LEU A 14 -4.80 -12.58 17.18
C LEU A 14 -3.35 -12.09 17.01
N PRO A 15 -2.35 -12.92 17.33
CA PRO A 15 -0.96 -12.56 17.10
C PRO A 15 -0.67 -12.48 15.60
N PRO A 16 0.24 -11.59 15.14
CA PRO A 16 0.67 -11.54 13.75
C PRO A 16 1.71 -12.62 13.46
N ALA A 17 1.26 -13.87 13.58
CA ALA A 17 2.03 -15.08 13.32
C ALA A 17 1.16 -16.06 12.54
N ASP A 18 1.79 -16.84 11.68
CA ASP A 18 1.11 -17.90 10.94
C ASP A 18 0.62 -18.98 11.92
N SER A 19 -0.69 -19.00 12.16
CA SER A 19 -1.35 -19.91 13.09
C SER A 19 -2.66 -20.41 12.50
N ALA A 20 -3.13 -21.56 12.98
CA ALA A 20 -4.43 -22.10 12.61
C ALA A 20 -5.57 -21.11 12.90
N ALA A 21 -5.47 -20.38 14.02
CA ALA A 21 -6.44 -19.34 14.38
C ALA A 21 -6.46 -18.18 13.39
N LEU A 22 -5.28 -17.67 12.96
CA LEU A 22 -5.19 -16.64 11.93
C LEU A 22 -5.81 -17.11 10.60
N ARG A 23 -5.47 -18.31 10.15
CA ARG A 23 -6.01 -18.88 8.89
C ARG A 23 -7.52 -19.04 8.95
N ALA A 24 -8.05 -19.54 10.06
CA ALA A 24 -9.49 -19.69 10.25
C ALA A 24 -10.22 -18.34 10.30
N HIS A 25 -9.58 -17.30 10.84
CA HIS A 25 -10.10 -15.93 10.82
C HIS A 25 -10.15 -15.36 9.41
N LEU A 26 -9.04 -15.44 8.67
CA LEU A 26 -8.94 -14.96 7.29
C LEU A 26 -9.95 -15.64 6.36
N ALA A 27 -10.20 -16.93 6.53
CA ALA A 27 -11.14 -17.70 5.70
C ALA A 27 -12.61 -17.24 5.84
N ARG A 28 -12.97 -16.57 6.94
CA ARG A 28 -14.35 -16.08 7.18
C ARG A 28 -14.52 -14.61 6.89
N LEU A 29 -13.41 -13.88 6.78
CA LEU A 29 -13.38 -12.43 6.68
C LEU A 29 -13.96 -11.97 5.34
N ARG A 30 -14.94 -11.07 5.37
CA ARG A 30 -15.47 -10.42 4.17
C ARG A 30 -14.90 -9.02 4.06
N LEU A 31 -14.20 -8.76 2.97
CA LEU A 31 -13.62 -7.46 2.66
C LEU A 31 -14.20 -6.92 1.37
N GLU A 32 -14.65 -5.68 1.41
CA GLU A 32 -15.23 -5.00 0.27
C GLU A 32 -14.62 -3.60 0.14
N SER A 33 -14.57 -3.08 -1.08
CA SER A 33 -14.14 -1.71 -1.36
C SER A 33 -14.76 -1.19 -2.65
N ASP A 34 -15.13 0.09 -2.67
CA ASP A 34 -15.58 0.82 -3.85
C ASP A 34 -14.45 1.70 -4.45
N GLY A 35 -13.20 1.45 -4.05
CA GLY A 35 -12.02 2.24 -4.41
C GLY A 35 -11.72 3.39 -3.46
N VAL A 36 -12.72 3.91 -2.73
CA VAL A 36 -12.55 5.02 -1.78
C VAL A 36 -12.79 4.55 -0.35
N ARG A 37 -13.86 3.80 -0.15
CA ARG A 37 -14.32 3.26 1.11
C ARG A 37 -13.99 1.78 1.22
N VAL A 38 -13.85 1.32 2.46
CA VAL A 38 -13.48 -0.05 2.79
C VAL A 38 -14.42 -0.58 3.88
N TRP A 39 -14.90 -1.80 3.69
CA TRP A 39 -15.78 -2.48 4.63
C TRP A 39 -15.17 -3.80 5.12
N ILE A 40 -15.48 -4.13 6.37
CA ILE A 40 -15.20 -5.43 7.00
C ILE A 40 -16.54 -5.97 7.48
N ASP A 41 -16.96 -7.13 6.96
CA ASP A 41 -18.21 -7.79 7.37
C ASP A 41 -19.44 -6.84 7.36
N GLY A 42 -19.49 -5.94 6.37
CA GLY A 42 -20.55 -4.92 6.22
C GLY A 42 -20.34 -3.62 7.03
N GLU A 43 -19.36 -3.55 7.92
CA GLU A 43 -19.02 -2.33 8.66
C GLU A 43 -18.02 -1.48 7.87
N GLU A 44 -18.34 -0.19 7.67
CA GLU A 44 -17.43 0.79 7.06
C GLU A 44 -16.28 1.14 8.03
N VAL A 45 -15.03 1.03 7.57
CA VAL A 45 -13.82 1.17 8.40
C VAL A 45 -12.75 2.10 7.85
N THR A 46 -13.03 2.89 6.81
CA THR A 46 -12.06 3.69 6.04
C THR A 46 -11.22 4.63 6.90
N SER A 47 -11.82 5.27 7.91
CA SER A 47 -11.07 6.12 8.86
C SER A 47 -10.28 5.27 9.86
N ARG A 48 -10.90 4.20 10.39
CA ARG A 48 -10.35 3.31 11.41
C ARG A 48 -9.12 2.55 10.94
N ILE A 49 -9.03 2.24 9.65
CA ILE A 49 -7.85 1.57 9.10
C ILE A 49 -6.64 2.49 8.99
N ARG A 50 -6.75 3.81 9.20
CA ARG A 50 -5.67 4.80 9.01
C ARG A 50 -4.82 5.10 10.25
N THR A 51 -5.05 4.41 11.36
CA THR A 51 -4.30 4.68 12.60
C THR A 51 -2.84 4.15 12.55
N PRO A 52 -1.94 4.67 13.39
CA PRO A 52 -0.57 4.16 13.52
C PRO A 52 -0.52 2.67 13.88
N GLU A 53 -1.35 2.22 14.81
CA GLU A 53 -1.39 0.83 15.31
C GLU A 53 -1.76 -0.14 14.19
N VAL A 54 -2.76 0.22 13.37
CA VAL A 54 -3.15 -0.57 12.19
C VAL A 54 -2.01 -0.60 11.17
N SER A 55 -1.29 0.52 10.98
CA SER A 55 -0.15 0.57 10.05
C SER A 55 0.95 -0.40 10.45
N GLU A 56 1.28 -0.42 11.74
CA GLU A 56 2.31 -1.30 12.28
C GLU A 56 1.91 -2.77 12.17
N LEU A 57 0.69 -3.11 12.57
CA LEU A 57 0.17 -4.47 12.45
C LEU A 57 0.10 -4.93 10.99
N THR A 58 -0.25 -4.03 10.06
CA THR A 58 -0.22 -4.29 8.62
C THR A 58 1.18 -4.66 8.15
N SER A 59 2.20 -3.92 8.58
CA SER A 59 3.59 -4.19 8.20
C SER A 59 4.02 -5.61 8.59
N ARG A 60 3.65 -6.05 9.80
CA ARG A 60 3.94 -7.41 10.29
C ARG A 60 3.14 -8.48 9.55
N LEU A 61 1.82 -8.32 9.42
CA LEU A 61 0.94 -9.31 8.80
C LEU A 61 1.22 -9.52 7.31
N THR A 62 1.59 -8.48 6.57
CA THR A 62 1.86 -8.57 5.12
C THR A 62 3.10 -9.39 4.77
N THR A 63 3.93 -9.74 5.76
CA THR A 63 5.04 -10.71 5.61
C THR A 63 4.57 -12.16 5.61
N LEU A 64 3.35 -12.43 6.08
CA LEU A 64 2.81 -13.78 6.22
C LEU A 64 2.12 -14.22 4.94
N ARG A 65 2.54 -15.36 4.39
CA ARG A 65 1.92 -15.96 3.20
C ARG A 65 0.39 -16.09 3.29
N PRO A 66 -0.22 -16.58 4.39
CA PRO A 66 -1.68 -16.72 4.47
C PRO A 66 -2.43 -15.40 4.34
N VAL A 67 -1.85 -14.30 4.83
CA VAL A 67 -2.46 -12.97 4.70
C VAL A 67 -2.44 -12.51 3.25
N ARG A 68 -1.33 -12.76 2.53
CA ARG A 68 -1.23 -12.44 1.10
C ARG A 68 -2.18 -13.28 0.26
N ASP A 69 -2.22 -14.60 0.52
CA ASP A 69 -3.10 -15.53 -0.19
C ASP A 69 -4.59 -15.15 -0.01
N ALA A 70 -4.96 -14.54 1.11
CA ALA A 70 -6.32 -14.04 1.34
C ALA A 70 -6.61 -12.69 0.64
N VAL A 71 -5.63 -11.79 0.53
CA VAL A 71 -5.87 -10.41 0.07
C VAL A 71 -5.59 -10.22 -1.43
N THR A 72 -4.52 -10.84 -1.95
CA THR A 72 -4.10 -10.65 -3.35
C THR A 72 -5.19 -11.04 -4.36
N PRO A 73 -5.93 -12.15 -4.20
CA PRO A 73 -7.03 -12.48 -5.12
C PRO A 73 -8.12 -11.40 -5.15
N LEU A 74 -8.46 -10.83 -3.99
CA LEU A 74 -9.46 -9.76 -3.90
C LEU A 74 -8.99 -8.49 -4.61
N GLN A 75 -7.72 -8.11 -4.43
CA GLN A 75 -7.14 -6.97 -5.15
C GLN A 75 -7.18 -7.18 -6.67
N ARG A 76 -6.86 -8.39 -7.14
CA ARG A 76 -6.95 -8.74 -8.57
C ARG A 76 -8.39 -8.69 -9.08
N GLN A 77 -9.36 -9.17 -8.30
CA GLN A 77 -10.77 -9.11 -8.67
C GLN A 77 -11.26 -7.67 -8.80
N LEU A 78 -10.88 -6.79 -7.88
CA LEU A 78 -11.21 -5.36 -7.95
C LEU A 78 -10.52 -4.66 -9.14
N ALA A 79 -9.37 -5.18 -9.57
CA ALA A 79 -8.62 -4.65 -10.70
C ALA A 79 -9.13 -5.13 -12.06
N ALA A 80 -9.77 -6.30 -12.12
CA ALA A 80 -10.12 -6.99 -13.35
C ALA A 80 -10.98 -6.17 -14.34
N PRO A 81 -11.94 -5.32 -13.90
CA PRO A 81 -12.70 -4.47 -14.81
C PRO A 81 -11.87 -3.39 -15.52
N GLY A 82 -10.64 -3.13 -15.06
CA GLY A 82 -9.83 -2.00 -15.53
C GLY A 82 -10.33 -0.65 -15.03
N GLY A 83 -9.66 0.43 -15.45
CA GLY A 83 -10.02 1.80 -15.04
C GLY A 83 -9.78 2.11 -13.56
N VAL A 84 -8.91 1.34 -12.90
CA VAL A 84 -8.57 1.50 -11.49
C VAL A 84 -7.12 1.99 -11.31
N VAL A 85 -6.88 2.68 -10.20
CA VAL A 85 -5.53 3.00 -9.72
C VAL A 85 -5.29 2.17 -8.47
N LEU A 86 -4.20 1.39 -8.47
CA LEU A 86 -3.80 0.56 -7.34
C LEU A 86 -2.47 1.05 -6.79
N GLU A 87 -2.43 1.24 -5.47
CA GLU A 87 -1.24 1.62 -4.73
C GLU A 87 -0.78 0.47 -3.83
N GLY A 88 0.53 0.20 -3.80
CA GLY A 88 1.11 -0.84 -2.97
C GLY A 88 2.58 -1.06 -3.28
N ARG A 89 3.24 -1.92 -2.46
CA ARG A 89 4.69 -2.19 -2.56
C ARG A 89 5.06 -3.14 -3.70
N ASP A 90 4.21 -4.12 -3.97
CA ASP A 90 4.43 -5.18 -4.95
C ASP A 90 3.30 -5.25 -5.99
N THR A 91 2.55 -4.15 -6.14
CA THR A 91 1.38 -4.12 -7.03
C THR A 91 1.77 -4.43 -8.47
N GLY A 92 2.79 -3.77 -9.01
CA GLY A 92 3.23 -3.96 -10.40
C GLY A 92 4.09 -5.21 -10.64
N THR A 93 4.51 -5.92 -9.59
CA THR A 93 5.37 -7.11 -9.69
C THR A 93 4.63 -8.41 -9.37
N VAL A 94 3.65 -8.38 -8.47
CA VAL A 94 2.96 -9.57 -7.97
C VAL A 94 1.45 -9.48 -8.15
N VAL A 95 0.82 -8.37 -7.75
CA VAL A 95 -0.65 -8.27 -7.75
C VAL A 95 -1.17 -8.17 -9.18
N CYS A 96 -0.69 -7.18 -9.92
CA CYS A 96 -1.06 -6.86 -11.31
C CYS A 96 0.21 -6.72 -12.16
N PRO A 97 0.93 -7.84 -12.42
CA PRO A 97 2.13 -7.83 -13.26
C PRO A 97 1.83 -7.45 -14.72
N ASP A 98 0.58 -7.53 -15.15
CA ASP A 98 0.15 -7.19 -16.51
C ASP A 98 -0.54 -5.82 -16.59
N ALA A 99 -0.37 -4.96 -15.58
CA ALA A 99 -0.96 -3.61 -15.59
C ALA A 99 -0.48 -2.78 -16.80
N ASP A 100 -1.41 -2.05 -17.44
CA ASP A 100 -1.14 -1.25 -18.64
C ASP A 100 -0.03 -0.22 -18.46
N ILE A 101 0.05 0.34 -17.26
CA ILE A 101 1.05 1.30 -16.82
C ILE A 101 1.43 1.03 -15.36
N LYS A 102 2.72 1.16 -15.07
CA LYS A 102 3.29 0.98 -13.73
C LYS A 102 4.18 2.17 -13.41
N PHE A 103 3.96 2.76 -12.24
CA PHE A 103 4.83 3.80 -11.69
C PHE A 103 5.59 3.24 -10.50
N TYR A 104 6.89 3.50 -10.47
CA TYR A 104 7.71 3.31 -9.28
C TYR A 104 8.05 4.69 -8.72
N VAL A 105 7.28 5.11 -7.71
CA VAL A 105 7.37 6.45 -7.12
C VAL A 105 8.41 6.44 -6.02
N GLU A 106 9.41 7.30 -6.13
CA GLU A 106 10.49 7.43 -5.15
C GLU A 106 10.72 8.91 -4.77
N ALA A 107 11.45 9.10 -3.68
CA ALA A 107 11.94 10.41 -3.24
C ALA A 107 13.05 10.22 -2.22
N ALA A 108 13.93 11.22 -2.12
CA ALA A 108 14.95 11.27 -1.08
C ALA A 108 14.33 11.11 0.32
N LEU A 109 15.02 10.37 1.20
CA LEU A 109 14.58 10.11 2.57
C LEU A 109 14.21 11.40 3.32
N ASP A 110 14.99 12.47 3.14
CA ASP A 110 14.75 13.75 3.77
C ASP A 110 13.45 14.43 3.31
N ALA A 111 13.13 14.36 2.02
CA ALA A 111 11.87 14.88 1.50
C ALA A 111 10.68 14.09 2.07
N ARG A 112 10.78 12.75 2.11
CA ARG A 112 9.76 11.87 2.70
C ARG A 112 9.57 12.13 4.19
N ALA A 113 10.66 12.28 4.95
CA ALA A 113 10.63 12.56 6.37
C ALA A 113 9.98 13.92 6.68
N ARG A 114 10.33 14.97 5.92
CA ARG A 114 9.75 16.31 6.08
C ARG A 114 8.24 16.30 5.80
N ARG A 115 7.81 15.69 4.69
CA ARG A 115 6.37 15.57 4.32
C ARG A 115 5.60 14.81 5.40
N ARG A 116 6.13 13.67 5.85
CA ARG A 116 5.49 12.85 6.89
C ARG A 116 5.43 13.56 8.24
N HIS A 117 6.48 14.28 8.61
CA HIS A 117 6.51 15.07 9.84
C HIS A 117 5.46 16.18 9.82
N ALA A 118 5.32 16.90 8.71
CA ALA A 118 4.28 17.91 8.52
C ALA A 118 2.86 17.30 8.64
N GLU A 119 2.60 16.18 7.95
CA GLU A 119 1.33 15.45 8.01
C GLU A 119 0.96 15.01 9.44
N LEU A 120 1.96 14.56 10.22
CA LEU A 120 1.76 14.18 11.62
C LEU A 120 1.48 15.40 12.51
N GLY A 121 2.18 16.51 12.27
CA GLY A 121 1.95 17.78 12.95
C GLY A 121 0.53 18.33 12.73
N GLU A 122 0.04 18.30 11.49
CA GLU A 122 -1.34 18.69 11.14
C GLU A 122 -2.40 17.84 11.86
N ARG A 123 -2.06 16.60 12.20
CA ARG A 123 -2.92 15.67 12.95
C ARG A 123 -2.75 15.77 14.47
N GLY A 124 -1.99 16.74 14.96
CA GLY A 124 -1.72 16.92 16.38
C GLY A 124 -0.83 15.84 17.01
N THR A 125 -0.10 15.07 16.19
CA THR A 125 0.83 14.04 16.68
C THR A 125 2.23 14.64 16.86
N ALA A 126 2.65 14.83 18.11
CA ALA A 126 3.99 15.31 18.41
C ALA A 126 5.03 14.21 18.18
N THR A 127 5.93 14.41 17.22
CA THR A 127 7.08 13.54 16.95
C THR A 127 8.24 14.37 16.43
N SER A 128 9.48 13.90 16.58
CA SER A 128 10.65 14.59 16.02
C SER A 128 10.90 14.17 14.57
N LEU A 129 11.47 15.07 13.77
CA LEU A 129 11.87 14.75 12.40
C LEU A 129 12.84 13.56 12.34
N ASP A 130 13.76 13.44 13.30
CA ASP A 130 14.70 12.33 13.39
C ASP A 130 14.01 10.99 13.66
N ALA A 131 12.99 10.97 14.53
CA ALA A 131 12.20 9.77 14.79
C ALA A 131 11.42 9.34 13.53
N VAL A 132 10.84 10.30 12.79
CA VAL A 132 10.17 10.04 11.51
C VAL A 132 11.14 9.48 10.48
N ARG A 133 12.34 10.06 10.36
CA ARG A 133 13.37 9.59 9.43
C ARG A 133 13.74 8.13 9.71
N LYS A 134 14.07 7.80 10.96
CA LYS A 134 14.42 6.43 11.38
C LYS A 134 13.29 5.43 11.11
N GLU A 135 12.05 5.82 11.38
CA GLU A 135 10.90 4.94 11.13
C GLU A 135 10.68 4.68 9.63
N ILE A 136 10.90 5.69 8.78
CA ILE A 136 10.82 5.52 7.33
C ILE A 136 11.93 4.58 6.84
N GLU A 137 13.18 4.82 7.25
CA GLU A 137 14.33 4.01 6.86
C GLU A 137 14.15 2.53 7.27
N ARG A 138 13.77 2.29 8.53
CA ARG A 138 13.46 0.95 9.05
C ARG A 138 12.37 0.26 8.23
N ARG A 139 11.34 0.99 7.80
CA ARG A 139 10.26 0.44 6.96
C ARG A 139 10.73 0.12 5.56
N ASP A 140 11.54 0.98 4.95
CA ASP A 140 12.09 0.73 3.62
C ASP A 140 12.98 -0.52 3.63
N GLU A 141 13.89 -0.64 4.60
CA GLU A 141 14.72 -1.84 4.80
C GLU A 141 13.87 -3.09 4.96
N GLN A 142 12.85 -3.02 5.82
CA GLN A 142 11.93 -4.11 6.05
C GLN A 142 11.15 -4.48 4.78
N ASP A 143 10.69 -3.52 3.99
CA ASP A 143 9.91 -3.74 2.77
C ASP A 143 10.75 -4.29 1.62
N MET A 144 11.99 -3.81 1.47
CA MET A 144 12.92 -4.27 0.43
C MET A 144 13.55 -5.63 0.78
N GLY A 145 13.80 -5.89 2.07
CA GLY A 145 14.43 -7.13 2.54
C GLY A 145 13.50 -8.34 2.67
N ARG A 146 12.21 -8.22 2.32
CA ARG A 146 11.25 -9.33 2.48
C ARG A 146 11.57 -10.48 1.53
N ALA A 147 11.56 -11.70 2.06
CA ALA A 147 11.63 -12.91 1.23
C ALA A 147 10.39 -13.06 0.33
N LEU A 148 9.23 -12.58 0.77
CA LEU A 148 7.97 -12.67 0.05
C LEU A 148 7.53 -11.29 -0.41
N ALA A 149 7.36 -11.14 -1.73
CA ALA A 149 6.89 -9.90 -2.37
C ALA A 149 7.64 -8.65 -1.88
N PRO A 150 8.98 -8.61 -2.03
CA PRO A 150 9.77 -7.45 -1.66
C PRO A 150 9.34 -6.22 -2.45
N LEU A 151 9.52 -5.04 -1.84
CA LEU A 151 9.49 -3.78 -2.58
C LEU A 151 10.64 -3.78 -3.59
N CYS A 152 10.29 -3.96 -4.86
CA CYS A 152 11.23 -3.84 -5.96
C CYS A 152 10.57 -3.17 -7.15
N LYS A 153 11.41 -2.51 -7.96
CA LYS A 153 10.96 -1.84 -9.18
C LYS A 153 10.51 -2.87 -10.21
N PRO A 154 9.26 -2.82 -10.72
CA PRO A 154 8.86 -3.61 -11.88
C PRO A 154 9.73 -3.29 -13.10
N VAL A 155 10.04 -4.29 -13.93
CA VAL A 155 10.98 -4.16 -15.07
C VAL A 155 10.56 -3.06 -16.06
N ASP A 156 9.26 -2.89 -16.25
CA ASP A 156 8.61 -1.97 -17.18
C ASP A 156 8.01 -0.74 -16.48
N ALA A 157 8.37 -0.48 -15.22
CA ALA A 157 7.87 0.67 -14.49
C ALA A 157 8.55 1.97 -14.90
N ILE A 158 7.75 3.02 -14.99
CA ILE A 158 8.21 4.40 -15.09
C ILE A 158 8.66 4.84 -13.69
N VAL A 159 9.95 5.15 -13.54
CA VAL A 159 10.47 5.72 -12.29
C VAL A 159 10.05 7.18 -12.21
N LEU A 160 9.42 7.56 -11.11
CA LEU A 160 8.98 8.92 -10.84
C LEU A 160 9.62 9.40 -9.54
N ASP A 161 10.71 10.15 -9.66
CA ASP A 161 11.31 10.84 -8.52
C ASP A 161 10.47 12.08 -8.20
N THR A 162 9.97 12.13 -6.96
CA THR A 162 9.11 13.18 -6.44
C THR A 162 9.83 14.04 -5.41
N THR A 163 11.16 13.97 -5.30
CA THR A 163 11.94 14.69 -4.28
C THR A 163 11.63 16.18 -4.26
N ASP A 164 11.65 16.81 -5.43
CA ASP A 164 11.46 18.26 -5.60
C ASP A 164 10.13 18.63 -6.26
N LEU A 165 9.20 17.67 -6.33
CA LEU A 165 7.88 17.86 -6.94
C LEU A 165 6.80 18.08 -5.87
N ASP A 166 5.87 18.98 -6.16
CA ASP A 166 4.59 19.06 -5.46
C ASP A 166 3.57 18.03 -5.99
N VAL A 167 2.41 17.94 -5.35
CA VAL A 167 1.38 16.96 -5.71
C VAL A 167 0.83 17.16 -7.12
N ASP A 168 0.66 18.41 -7.56
CA ASP A 168 0.08 18.73 -8.86
C ASP A 168 1.05 18.36 -9.98
N GLN A 169 2.34 18.66 -9.79
CA GLN A 169 3.41 18.25 -10.70
C GLN A 169 3.55 16.73 -10.78
N VAL A 170 3.42 16.01 -9.65
CA VAL A 170 3.42 14.54 -9.66
C VAL A 170 2.26 14.00 -10.49
N VAL A 171 1.05 14.53 -10.27
CA VAL A 171 -0.15 14.13 -11.00
C VAL A 171 -0.02 14.42 -12.50
N GLU A 172 0.46 15.61 -12.87
CA GLU A 172 0.71 16.01 -14.25
C GLU A 172 1.66 15.02 -14.95
N ARG A 173 2.81 14.71 -14.35
CA ARG A 173 3.77 13.74 -14.89
C ARG A 173 3.18 12.35 -15.07
N MET A 174 2.33 11.92 -14.14
CA MET A 174 1.63 10.63 -14.25
C MET A 174 0.63 10.64 -15.40
N LEU A 175 -0.15 11.72 -15.56
CA LEU A 175 -1.13 11.87 -16.63
C LEU A 175 -0.46 11.89 -18.01
N GLU A 176 0.63 12.64 -18.19
CA GLU A 176 1.40 12.66 -19.44
C GLU A 176 1.91 11.27 -19.85
N ALA A 177 2.34 10.47 -18.87
CA ALA A 177 2.79 9.10 -19.11
C ALA A 177 1.63 8.19 -19.52
N VAL A 178 0.46 8.32 -18.87
CA VAL A 178 -0.76 7.60 -19.23
C VAL A 178 -1.20 7.96 -20.66
N GLU A 179 -1.23 9.24 -21.00
CA GLU A 179 -1.65 9.73 -22.32
C GLU A 179 -0.74 9.22 -23.44
N ARG A 180 0.59 9.30 -23.25
CA ARG A 180 1.56 8.74 -24.21
C ARG A 180 1.33 7.26 -24.45
N ARG A 181 1.04 6.50 -23.39
CA ARG A 181 0.74 5.06 -23.49
C ARG A 181 -0.56 4.82 -24.28
N ARG A 182 -1.63 5.59 -24.01
CA ARG A 182 -2.92 5.48 -24.73
C ARG A 182 -2.81 5.81 -26.21
N CYS A 183 -1.97 6.78 -26.59
CA CYS A 183 -1.72 7.07 -28.00
C CYS A 183 -0.96 5.95 -28.71
N SER A 184 -0.01 5.30 -28.03
CA SER A 184 0.78 4.19 -28.60
C SER A 184 0.00 2.90 -28.87
N THR A 185 -1.09 2.64 -28.14
CA THR A 185 -1.94 1.45 -28.30
C THR A 185 -3.14 1.64 -29.23
N ARG A 186 -3.37 2.87 -29.74
CA ARG A 186 -4.44 3.19 -30.70
C ARG A 186 -3.97 3.27 -32.15
N SER A 187 -2.69 3.04 -32.42
CA SER A 187 -2.09 2.94 -33.76
C SER A 187 -1.83 1.48 -34.10
#